data_AF-A0A5E6ND48-F1
#
_entry.id   AF-A0A5E6ND48-F1
#
_cell.length_a   1.000
_cell.length_b   1.000
_cell.length_c   1.000
_cell.angle_alpha   90.00
_cell.angle_beta   90.00
_cell.angle_gamma   90.00
#
_symmetry.space_group_name_H-M   'P 1'
#
loop_
_entity.id
_entity.type
_entity.pdbx_description
1 polymer ?
#
loop_
_entity_poly.entity_id
_entity_poly.type
_entity_poly.pdbx_seq_one_letter_code
_entity_poly.pdbx_strand_id
1 'polypeptide(L)' 'MKKLVIVGSGMSAMKVVDEVLKIDPLMYKITIIGAETVLPYNRIMLSPF' A
#
# COMPACT_ATOMS: atom_id res chain seq x y z
N MET A 1 1.81 -18.99 8.22
CA MET A 1 1.92 -17.76 7.41
C MET A 1 1.09 -16.66 8.08
N LYS A 2 1.71 -15.53 8.46
CA LYS A 2 1.01 -14.43 9.14
C LYS A 2 0.21 -13.62 8.12
N LYS A 3 -0.90 -13.01 8.54
CA LYS A 3 -1.73 -12.14 7.69
C LYS A 3 -1.51 -10.68 8.08
N LEU A 4 -1.27 -9.82 7.10
CA LEU A 4 -1.12 -8.38 7.29
C LEU A 4 -2.24 -7.69 6.52
N VAL A 5 -3.13 -6.99 7.24
CA VAL A 5 -4.21 -6.22 6.64
C VAL A 5 -3.85 -4.74 6.74
N ILE A 6 -3.87 -4.05 5.60
CA ILE A 6 -3.59 -2.61 5.49
C ILE A 6 -4.89 -1.93 5.07
N VAL A 7 -5.32 -0.93 5.85
CA VAL A 7 -6.51 -0.12 5.54
C VAL A 7 -6.05 1.22 4.97
N GLY A 8 -6.46 1.49 3.74
CA GLY A 8 -6.01 2.60 2.90
C GLY A 8 -5.21 2.12 1.69
N SER A 9 -5.56 2.60 0.51
CA SER A 9 -4.90 2.30 -0.79
C SER A 9 -4.10 3.51 -1.31
N GLY A 10 -3.50 4.30 -0.42
CA GLY A 10 -2.69 5.46 -0.78
C GLY A 10 -1.20 5.15 -0.94
N MET A 11 -0.42 6.20 -1.22
CA MET A 11 1.04 6.10 -1.34
C MET A 11 1.74 5.59 -0.07
N SER A 12 1.21 5.93 1.12
CA SER A 12 1.74 5.42 2.39
C SER A 12 1.59 3.90 2.52
N ALA A 13 0.44 3.36 2.13
CA ALA A 13 0.19 1.92 2.12
C ALA A 13 1.15 1.20 1.17
N MET A 14 1.37 1.75 -0.03
CA MET A 14 2.33 1.19 -0.98
C MET A 14 3.75 1.20 -0.43
N LYS A 15 4.14 2.28 0.26
CA LYS A 15 5.46 2.37 0.89
C LYS A 15 5.65 1.31 1.98
N VAL A 16 4.63 1.05 2.80
CA VAL A 16 4.68 -0.02 3.82
C VAL A 16 4.87 -1.38 3.16
N VAL A 17 4.13 -1.68 2.08
CA VAL A 17 4.27 -2.95 1.35
C VAL A 17 5.67 -3.10 0.77
N ASP A 18 6.21 -2.05 0.14
CA ASP A 18 7.56 -2.04 -0.42
C ASP A 18 8.62 -2.37 0.64
N GLU A 19 8.56 -1.72 1.81
CA GLU A 19 9.50 -2.00 2.89
C GLU A 19 9.34 -3.40 3.49
N VAL A 20 8.12 -3.91 3.61
CA VAL A 20 7.87 -5.28 4.08
C VAL A 20 8.45 -6.31 3.12
N LEU A 21 8.23 -6.13 1.81
CA LEU A 21 8.72 -7.04 0.78
C LEU A 21 10.26 -7.03 0.69
N LYS A 22 10.90 -5.89 0.97
CA LYS A 22 12.38 -5.79 1.05
C LYS A 22 12.96 -6.59 2.21
N ILE A 23 12.25 -6.66 3.34
CA ILE A 23 12.69 -7.42 4.51
C ILE A 23 12.56 -8.92 4.22
N ASP A 24 11.36 -9.36 3.82
CA ASP A 24 11.09 -10.73 3.41
C ASP A 24 9.75 -10.79 2.65
N PRO A 25 9.76 -11.15 1.35
CA PRO A 25 8.56 -11.17 0.52
C PRO A 25 7.56 -12.28 0.89
N LEU A 26 7.97 -13.28 1.67
CA LEU A 26 7.14 -14.42 2.07
C LEU A 26 6.66 -14.33 3.53
N MET A 27 7.08 -13.31 4.28
CA MET A 27 6.75 -13.16 5.70
C MET A 27 5.24 -13.05 5.95
N TYR A 28 4.53 -12.34 5.06
CA TYR A 28 3.12 -12.05 5.22
C TYR A 28 2.28 -12.37 3.99
N LYS A 29 1.06 -12.85 4.24
CA LYS A 29 -0.04 -12.74 3.30
C LYS A 29 -0.64 -11.34 3.44
N ILE A 30 -0.35 -10.45 2.50
CA ILE A 30 -0.78 -9.05 2.55
C ILE A 30 -2.17 -8.90 1.92
N THR A 31 -3.04 -8.10 2.53
CA THR A 31 -4.33 -7.69 1.97
C THR A 31 -4.51 -6.19 2.20
N ILE A 32 -4.87 -5.47 1.14
CA ILE A 32 -5.05 -4.02 1.18
C ILE A 32 -6.53 -3.73 0.93
N ILE A 33 -7.13 -2.93 1.79
CA ILE A 33 -8.51 -2.50 1.70
C ILE A 33 -8.51 -1.01 1.39
N GLY A 34 -8.93 -0.65 0.18
CA GLY A 34 -9.09 0.74 -0.26
C GLY A 34 -10.55 1.12 -0.43
N ALA A 35 -10.88 2.39 -0.21
CA ALA A 35 -12.20 2.94 -0.52
C ALA A 35 -12.32 3.35 -2.01
N GLU A 36 -11.19 3.62 -2.66
CA GLU A 36 -11.12 4.02 -4.06
C GLU A 36 -11.01 2.80 -4.98
N THR A 37 -11.74 2.82 -6.09
CA THR A 37 -11.70 1.78 -7.13
C THR A 37 -10.56 1.97 -8.12
N VAL A 38 -9.68 2.94 -7.88
CA VAL A 38 -8.50 3.23 -8.70
C VAL A 38 -7.23 2.78 -8.00
N LEU A 39 -6.18 2.55 -8.80
CA LEU A 39 -4.86 2.26 -8.24
C LEU A 39 -4.34 3.43 -7.39
N PRO A 40 -3.51 3.16 -6.36
CA PRO A 40 -2.83 4.19 -5.59
C PRO A 40 -2.08 5.16 -6.51
N TYR A 41 -2.25 6.46 -6.28
CA TYR A 41 -1.64 7.51 -7.09
C TYR A 41 -1.05 8.62 -6.22
N ASN A 42 -0.15 9.42 -6.78
CA ASN A 42 0.44 10.55 -6.07
C ASN A 42 -0.57 11.71 -6.01
N ARG A 43 -1.18 11.92 -4.84
CA ARG A 43 -2.15 12.99 -4.63
C ARG A 43 -1.57 14.40 -4.78
N ILE A 44 -0.25 14.58 -4.64
CA ILE A 44 0.41 15.88 -4.87
C ILE A 44 0.22 16.34 -6.31
N MET A 45 0.17 15.40 -7.27
CA MET A 45 -0.02 15.71 -8.70
C MET A 45 -1.44 16.17 -9.04
N LEU A 46 -2.41 16.07 -8.12
CA LEU A 46 -3.78 16.53 -8.38
C LEU A 46 -3.95 18.05 -8.30
N SER A 47 -3.02 18.72 -7.62
CA SER A 47 -3.00 20.19 -7.53
C SER A 47 -1.59 20.67 -7.76
N PRO A 48 -1.10 20.63 -9.02
CA PRO A 48 0.18 21.21 -9.35
C PRO A 48 0.11 22.71 -9.08
N PHE A 49 1.06 23.22 -8.28
CA PHE A 49 1.30 24.65 -8.16
C PHE A 49 1.98 25.17 -9.42
#